data_AF-A0A0K0F657-F1
#
_entry.id   AF-A0A0K0F657-F1
#
_cell.length_a   1.000
_cell.length_b   1.000
_cell.length_c   1.000
_cell.angle_alpha   90.00
_cell.angle_beta   90.00
_cell.angle_gamma   90.00
#
_symmetry.space_group_name_H-M   'P 1'
#
loop_
_entity.id
_entity.type
_entity.pdbx_description
1 polymer ?
#
loop_
_entity_poly.entity_id
_entity_poly.type
_entity_poly.pdbx_seq_one_letter_code
_entity_poly.pdbx_strand_id
1 'polypeptide(L)'
;MLGVEFLHTSEADLCNNGEKCGYLQVNIPDLMVGYVQGCSNTIFDIINDLLYDRKDLIDEIPSNFIDEAKDKCNENNNIHIKGKILSGDFYFYLTCSYSYNYISKTDIPYLPPIPGPSESVKCKNNNKEDIICFEGYCTFFSIIFNDTMKHVSFIKEFYGCPSEYFNYIYDFQQQYALPKTFSQTLGSSCSQNSHLEKYDFYMENTLYIYQNCNPDINNIIDTIPQFPKVLEFNGNINGECYYLVNGYLSNSDEDVGNTGTLCDSEHCVTLTINYEEMNGIFMGCSSDLRQYLNVINKKTSNLIDSKIEEYMNICNSGGTTSVTYNEIFSMTINCNNSVIPFEFKMMENGSLKNYNEEYNVSNSLLNQKMNINEGMKTNNCGKIFLFFDNFNIFFVIFVFLTI
;
A
#
# COMPACT_ATOMS: atom_id res chain seq x y z
N MET A 1 -3.85 -21.71 0.14
CA MET A 1 -2.60 -21.55 -0.58
C MET A 1 -2.48 -22.77 -1.46
N LEU A 2 -2.03 -22.63 -2.71
CA LEU A 2 -1.76 -23.80 -3.52
C LEU A 2 -0.52 -24.50 -2.92
N GLY A 3 -0.75 -25.37 -1.93
CA GLY A 3 0.20 -26.36 -1.47
C GLY A 3 0.29 -27.40 -2.58
N VAL A 4 1.10 -27.12 -3.59
CA VAL A 4 1.25 -28.03 -4.72
C VAL A 4 2.51 -28.84 -4.53
N GLU A 5 2.30 -30.04 -4.01
CA GLU A 5 3.22 -31.12 -4.31
C GLU A 5 2.78 -31.71 -5.66
N PHE A 6 3.38 -31.23 -6.76
CA PHE A 6 3.25 -31.95 -8.04
C PHE A 6 4.12 -33.19 -7.93
N LEU A 7 3.58 -34.24 -7.28
CA LEU A 7 4.15 -35.57 -7.38
C LEU A 7 3.84 -36.11 -8.78
N HIS A 8 4.91 -36.21 -9.58
CA HIS A 8 5.09 -37.09 -10.73
C HIS A 8 3.81 -37.68 -11.32
N THR A 9 3.41 -37.21 -12.52
CA THR A 9 2.85 -38.17 -13.48
C THR A 9 3.99 -39.09 -13.89
N SER A 10 3.96 -40.34 -13.44
CA SER A 10 5.00 -41.37 -13.60
C SER A 10 5.20 -41.84 -15.05
N GLU A 11 4.94 -41.00 -16.04
CA GLU A 11 4.87 -41.41 -17.45
C GLU A 11 5.73 -40.50 -18.34
N ALA A 12 7.04 -40.50 -18.07
CA ALA A 12 8.14 -40.50 -19.05
C ALA A 12 9.45 -40.12 -18.34
N ASP A 13 10.38 -41.07 -18.20
CA ASP A 13 11.73 -40.84 -17.65
C ASP A 13 12.59 -39.84 -18.46
N LEU A 14 12.07 -39.34 -19.59
CA LEU A 14 12.76 -38.50 -20.54
C LEU A 14 11.81 -37.44 -21.10
N CYS A 15 12.24 -36.18 -21.01
CA CYS A 15 11.65 -35.09 -21.78
C CYS A 15 11.92 -35.28 -23.28
N ASN A 16 11.19 -34.56 -24.13
CA ASN A 16 11.37 -34.62 -25.58
C ASN A 16 12.84 -34.35 -25.97
N ASN A 17 13.29 -34.92 -27.09
CA ASN A 17 14.66 -34.75 -27.59
C ASN A 17 15.03 -33.25 -27.66
N GLY A 18 16.03 -32.85 -26.87
CA GLY A 18 16.54 -31.48 -26.80
C GLY A 18 16.05 -30.67 -25.59
N GLU A 19 15.08 -31.18 -24.83
CA GLU A 19 14.57 -30.56 -23.61
C GLU A 19 15.26 -31.13 -22.36
N LYS A 20 15.45 -30.29 -21.33
CA LYS A 20 16.04 -30.71 -20.06
C LYS A 20 14.94 -31.11 -19.06
N CYS A 21 15.29 -31.97 -18.12
CA CYS A 21 14.51 -32.19 -16.90
C CYS A 21 14.84 -31.06 -15.93
N GLY A 22 13.83 -30.36 -15.42
CA GLY A 22 13.95 -29.28 -14.43
C GLY A 22 13.40 -29.68 -13.07
N TYR A 23 13.96 -29.09 -12.02
CA TYR A 23 13.42 -29.07 -10.67
C TYR A 23 13.26 -27.61 -10.24
N LEU A 24 12.04 -27.24 -9.90
CA LEU A 24 11.69 -25.95 -9.36
C LEU A 24 11.24 -26.14 -7.92
N GLN A 25 11.81 -25.38 -7.00
CA GLN A 25 11.30 -25.26 -5.63
C GLN A 25 10.96 -23.80 -5.37
N VAL A 26 9.75 -23.56 -4.87
CA VAL A 26 9.24 -22.22 -4.61
C VAL A 26 8.65 -22.13 -3.21
N ASN A 27 8.83 -20.96 -2.61
CA ASN A 27 8.11 -20.54 -1.42
C ASN A 27 7.65 -19.11 -1.66
N ILE A 28 6.40 -18.94 -2.05
CA ILE A 28 5.74 -17.67 -2.30
C ILE A 28 4.51 -17.63 -1.41
N PRO A 29 4.57 -16.92 -0.26
CA PRO A 29 3.47 -16.89 0.69
C PRO A 29 2.14 -16.50 0.04
N ASP A 30 1.08 -17.25 0.37
CA ASP A 30 -0.29 -17.15 -0.15
C ASP A 30 -0.48 -17.41 -1.66
N LEU A 31 0.59 -17.75 -2.38
CA LEU A 31 0.49 -18.16 -3.79
C LEU A 31 0.83 -19.64 -3.93
N MET A 32 2.09 -20.03 -3.66
CA MET A 32 2.57 -21.38 -3.89
C MET A 32 3.76 -21.73 -2.97
N VAL A 33 3.69 -22.87 -2.29
CA VAL A 33 4.82 -23.45 -1.54
C VAL A 33 4.95 -24.91 -1.93
N GLY A 34 6.12 -25.29 -2.44
CA GLY A 34 6.31 -26.66 -2.90
C GLY A 34 7.50 -26.82 -3.83
N TYR A 35 7.55 -27.97 -4.47
CA TYR A 35 8.49 -28.26 -5.53
C TYR A 35 7.79 -29.04 -6.65
N VAL A 36 8.33 -28.91 -7.86
CA VAL A 36 7.86 -29.62 -9.05
C VAL A 36 9.06 -30.11 -9.85
N GLN A 37 8.95 -31.33 -10.36
CA GLN A 37 9.87 -31.90 -11.33
C GLN A 37 9.13 -32.13 -12.64
N GLY A 38 9.72 -31.68 -13.74
CA GLY A 38 9.12 -31.82 -15.05
C GLY A 38 10.09 -31.41 -16.15
N CYS A 39 9.56 -31.27 -17.36
CA CYS A 39 10.36 -30.79 -18.47
C CYS A 39 10.53 -29.27 -18.42
N SER A 40 11.69 -28.79 -18.88
CA SER A 40 12.09 -27.39 -18.69
C SER A 40 11.06 -26.39 -19.23
N ASN A 41 10.39 -26.68 -20.35
CA ASN A 41 9.35 -25.80 -20.87
C ASN A 41 8.18 -25.68 -19.88
N THR A 42 7.67 -26.81 -19.38
CA THR A 42 6.60 -26.82 -18.37
C THR A 42 7.02 -26.07 -17.09
N ILE A 43 8.28 -26.23 -16.67
CA ILE A 43 8.80 -25.48 -15.51
C ILE A 43 8.80 -23.97 -15.78
N PHE A 44 9.23 -23.53 -16.96
CA PHE A 44 9.21 -22.11 -17.32
C PHE A 44 7.79 -21.56 -17.52
N ASP A 45 6.85 -22.38 -18.00
CA ASP A 45 5.43 -22.01 -18.07
C ASP A 45 4.88 -21.75 -16.65
N ILE A 46 5.16 -22.66 -15.70
CA ILE A 46 4.80 -22.46 -14.28
C ILE A 46 5.41 -21.16 -13.72
N ILE A 47 6.69 -20.90 -13.99
CA ILE A 47 7.32 -19.66 -13.51
C ILE A 47 6.62 -18.43 -14.12
N ASN A 48 6.32 -18.43 -15.42
CA ASN A 48 5.64 -17.31 -16.07
C ASN A 48 4.23 -17.08 -15.51
N ASP A 49 3.48 -18.16 -15.25
CA ASP A 49 2.14 -18.07 -14.64
C ASP A 49 2.23 -17.45 -13.23
N LEU A 50 3.18 -17.90 -12.40
CA LEU A 50 3.41 -17.35 -11.06
C LEU A 50 3.77 -15.86 -11.10
N LEU A 51 4.59 -15.44 -12.07
CA LEU A 51 4.91 -14.03 -12.27
C LEU A 51 3.68 -13.23 -12.68
N TYR A 52 2.84 -13.78 -13.57
CA TYR A 52 1.63 -13.09 -14.03
C TYR A 52 0.60 -12.87 -12.92
N ASP A 53 0.47 -13.82 -11.99
CA ASP A 53 -0.54 -13.78 -10.93
C ASP A 53 -0.30 -12.68 -9.89
N ARG A 54 0.94 -12.22 -9.69
CA ARG A 54 1.32 -11.29 -8.61
C ARG A 54 2.21 -10.16 -9.09
N LYS A 55 1.66 -8.95 -9.18
CA LYS A 55 2.37 -7.73 -9.62
C LYS A 55 3.54 -7.37 -8.71
N ASP A 56 3.36 -7.52 -7.40
CA ASP A 56 4.42 -7.26 -6.41
C ASP A 56 5.58 -8.25 -6.53
N LEU A 57 5.34 -9.45 -7.05
CA LEU A 57 6.39 -10.42 -7.33
C LEU A 57 7.20 -10.06 -8.58
N ILE A 58 6.56 -9.58 -9.64
CA ILE A 58 7.24 -9.12 -10.88
C ILE A 58 8.26 -8.03 -10.55
N ASP A 59 7.88 -7.06 -9.74
CA ASP A 59 8.73 -5.92 -9.39
C ASP A 59 9.98 -6.29 -8.58
N GLU A 60 9.89 -7.37 -7.78
CA GLU A 60 11.02 -7.83 -6.97
C GLU A 60 11.97 -8.75 -7.75
N ILE A 61 11.55 -9.25 -8.91
CA ILE A 61 12.34 -10.16 -9.73
C ILE A 61 13.07 -9.37 -10.83
N PRO A 62 14.39 -9.56 -11.04
CA PRO A 62 15.13 -8.93 -12.11
C PRO A 62 14.46 -9.17 -13.46
N SER A 63 14.37 -8.13 -14.29
CA SER A 63 13.69 -8.21 -15.59
C SER A 63 14.30 -9.25 -16.54
N ASN A 64 15.56 -9.63 -16.35
CA ASN A 64 16.28 -10.66 -17.12
C ASN A 64 16.24 -12.06 -16.46
N PHE A 65 15.51 -12.25 -15.35
CA PHE A 65 15.54 -13.48 -14.58
C PHE A 65 15.15 -14.72 -15.40
N ILE A 66 14.11 -14.63 -16.23
CA ILE A 66 13.67 -15.75 -17.07
C ILE A 66 14.76 -16.18 -18.07
N ASP A 67 15.43 -15.21 -18.69
CA ASP A 67 16.50 -15.49 -19.65
C ASP A 67 17.72 -16.08 -18.94
N GLU A 68 18.11 -15.51 -17.79
CA GLU A 68 19.21 -16.05 -16.97
C GLU A 68 18.88 -17.47 -16.48
N ALA A 69 17.65 -17.71 -16.05
CA ALA A 69 17.20 -19.02 -15.60
C ALA A 69 17.22 -20.06 -16.73
N LYS A 70 16.84 -19.68 -17.96
CA LYS A 70 16.97 -20.53 -19.16
C LYS A 70 18.43 -20.85 -19.48
N ASP A 71 19.31 -19.86 -19.43
CA ASP A 71 20.74 -20.06 -19.69
C ASP A 71 21.37 -21.00 -18.65
N LYS A 72 21.08 -20.78 -17.36
CA LYS A 72 21.53 -21.65 -16.27
C LYS A 72 20.97 -23.07 -16.43
N CYS A 73 19.70 -23.21 -16.81
CA CYS A 73 19.08 -24.51 -17.07
C CYS A 73 19.79 -25.25 -18.23
N ASN A 74 20.13 -24.55 -19.32
CA ASN A 74 20.85 -25.12 -20.45
C ASN A 74 22.26 -25.62 -20.06
N GLU A 75 22.93 -24.88 -19.19
CA GLU A 75 24.25 -25.21 -18.63
C GLU A 75 24.22 -26.33 -17.57
N ASN A 76 23.04 -26.78 -17.14
CA ASN A 76 22.82 -27.64 -15.96
C ASN A 76 23.35 -27.01 -14.65
N ASN A 77 23.32 -25.68 -14.59
CA ASN A 77 23.62 -24.92 -13.39
C ASN A 77 22.33 -24.68 -12.59
N ASN A 78 22.48 -24.33 -11.32
CA ASN A 78 21.37 -23.85 -10.49
C ASN A 78 21.28 -22.33 -10.55
N ILE A 79 20.09 -21.82 -10.25
CA ILE A 79 19.81 -20.41 -10.01
C ILE A 79 18.85 -20.32 -8.83
N HIS A 80 19.02 -19.28 -8.02
CA HIS A 80 18.07 -18.99 -6.97
C HIS A 80 17.89 -17.50 -6.79
N ILE A 81 16.70 -17.10 -6.35
CA ILE A 81 16.39 -15.72 -6.00
C ILE A 81 15.53 -15.71 -4.74
N LYS A 82 15.74 -14.68 -3.92
CA LYS A 82 14.93 -14.37 -2.75
C LYS A 82 14.64 -12.88 -2.74
N GLY A 83 13.50 -12.51 -2.18
CA GLY A 83 13.10 -11.11 -2.03
C GLY A 83 11.92 -11.00 -1.08
N LYS A 84 11.30 -9.82 -1.04
CA LYS A 84 10.19 -9.54 -0.13
C LYS A 84 9.00 -8.95 -0.88
N ILE A 85 7.90 -9.69 -0.88
CA ILE A 85 6.62 -9.32 -1.46
C ILE A 85 5.63 -8.90 -0.37
N LEU A 86 4.39 -8.54 -0.73
CA LEU A 86 3.39 -8.06 0.22
C LEU A 86 2.97 -9.14 1.23
N SER A 87 2.92 -10.39 0.81
CA SER A 87 2.54 -11.54 1.65
C SER A 87 3.67 -12.08 2.54
N GLY A 88 4.92 -11.67 2.30
CA GLY A 88 6.09 -12.07 3.08
C GLY A 88 7.36 -12.22 2.25
N ASP A 89 8.33 -12.96 2.78
CA ASP A 89 9.56 -13.28 2.05
C ASP A 89 9.29 -14.42 1.05
N PHE A 90 9.79 -14.27 -0.17
CA PHE A 90 9.67 -15.30 -1.20
C PHE A 90 11.03 -15.88 -1.61
N TYR A 91 10.97 -17.06 -2.22
CA TYR A 91 12.13 -17.78 -2.70
C TYR A 91 11.82 -18.63 -3.95
N PHE A 92 12.76 -18.65 -4.90
CA PHE A 92 12.81 -19.58 -6.03
C PHE A 92 14.16 -20.30 -6.07
N TYR A 93 14.14 -21.60 -6.31
CA TYR A 93 15.27 -22.42 -6.74
C TYR A 93 14.92 -23.08 -8.07
N LEU A 94 15.81 -23.02 -9.04
CA LEU A 94 15.72 -23.78 -10.27
C LEU A 94 17.03 -24.47 -10.56
N THR A 95 16.95 -25.71 -11.01
CA THR A 95 18.08 -26.47 -11.57
C THR A 95 17.57 -27.37 -12.68
N CYS A 96 18.43 -27.69 -13.64
CA CYS A 96 18.10 -28.58 -14.74
C CYS A 96 19.19 -29.62 -14.97
N SER A 97 18.80 -30.73 -15.59
CA SER A 97 19.70 -31.81 -15.99
C SER A 97 19.16 -32.53 -17.21
N TYR A 98 19.99 -33.37 -17.83
CA TYR A 98 19.56 -34.20 -18.96
C TYR A 98 18.60 -35.34 -18.56
N SER A 99 18.56 -35.70 -17.28
CA SER A 99 17.62 -36.70 -16.74
C SER A 99 17.26 -36.34 -15.30
N TYR A 100 16.04 -36.68 -14.89
CA TYR A 100 15.54 -36.50 -13.52
C TYR A 100 16.50 -37.05 -12.46
N ASN A 101 17.17 -38.19 -12.74
CA ASN A 101 18.09 -38.84 -11.82
C ASN A 101 19.39 -38.07 -11.57
N TYR A 102 19.72 -37.10 -12.43
CA TYR A 102 20.96 -36.30 -12.35
C TYR A 102 20.70 -34.85 -11.99
N ILE A 103 19.50 -34.52 -11.50
CA ILE A 103 19.22 -33.18 -11.01
C ILE A 103 20.00 -32.95 -9.71
N SER A 104 20.89 -31.95 -9.71
CA SER A 104 21.63 -31.56 -8.52
C SER A 104 20.70 -30.90 -7.51
N LYS A 105 20.62 -31.47 -6.30
CA LYS A 105 19.89 -30.88 -5.17
C LYS A 105 20.81 -30.19 -4.16
N THR A 106 22.05 -29.92 -4.58
CA THR A 106 23.04 -29.24 -3.75
C THR A 106 22.64 -27.77 -3.56
N ASP A 107 22.80 -27.28 -2.33
CA ASP A 107 22.47 -25.92 -1.92
C ASP A 107 20.99 -25.54 -2.08
N ILE A 108 20.09 -26.53 -2.14
CA ILE A 108 18.65 -26.29 -2.03
C ILE A 108 18.36 -25.65 -0.66
N PRO A 109 17.73 -24.47 -0.62
CA PRO A 109 17.32 -23.86 0.63
C PRO A 109 16.24 -24.65 1.32
N TYR A 110 16.16 -24.45 2.63
CA TYR A 110 15.10 -25.03 3.44
C TYR A 110 13.73 -24.62 2.89
N LEU A 111 12.92 -25.62 2.55
CA LEU A 111 11.50 -25.44 2.29
C LEU A 111 10.76 -25.64 3.61
N PRO A 112 9.94 -24.67 4.08
CA PRO A 112 9.05 -24.93 5.20
C PRO A 112 8.12 -26.11 4.89
N PRO A 113 7.48 -26.72 5.91
CA PRO A 113 6.52 -27.79 5.69
C PRO A 113 5.52 -27.38 4.60
N ILE A 114 5.45 -28.16 3.52
CA ILE A 114 4.48 -27.94 2.46
C ILE A 114 3.11 -28.01 3.14
N PRO A 115 2.35 -26.91 3.16
CA PRO A 115 1.04 -26.95 3.76
C PRO A 115 0.20 -27.90 2.94
N GLY A 116 -0.67 -28.64 3.62
CA GLY A 116 -1.65 -29.46 2.93
C GLY A 116 -2.45 -28.62 1.92
N PRO A 117 -3.04 -29.25 0.90
CA PRO A 117 -3.91 -28.53 -0.02
C PRO A 117 -4.95 -27.76 0.79
N SER A 118 -4.99 -26.44 0.64
CA SER A 118 -6.04 -25.67 1.29
C SER A 118 -7.37 -26.06 0.66
N GLU A 119 -8.34 -26.38 1.50
CA GLU A 119 -9.72 -26.52 1.03
C GLU A 119 -10.12 -25.20 0.35
N SER A 120 -10.65 -25.29 -0.87
CA SER A 120 -11.15 -24.11 -1.54
C SER A 120 -12.34 -23.57 -0.75
N VAL A 121 -12.39 -22.25 -0.59
CA VAL A 121 -13.44 -21.59 0.19
C VAL A 121 -14.34 -20.77 -0.73
N LYS A 122 -15.59 -20.60 -0.30
CA LYS A 122 -16.56 -19.78 -1.01
C LYS A 122 -16.52 -18.36 -0.46
N CYS A 123 -16.14 -17.40 -1.29
CA CYS A 123 -15.99 -15.99 -0.94
C CYS A 123 -16.97 -15.10 -1.71
N LYS A 124 -16.90 -13.79 -1.46
CA LYS A 124 -17.58 -12.76 -2.24
C LYS A 124 -16.56 -11.96 -3.05
N ASN A 125 -16.93 -11.57 -4.27
CA ASN A 125 -16.22 -10.55 -5.02
C ASN A 125 -16.77 -9.14 -4.70
N ASN A 126 -16.19 -8.10 -5.32
CA ASN A 126 -16.65 -6.70 -5.19
C ASN A 126 -18.13 -6.49 -5.57
N ASN A 127 -18.69 -7.34 -6.44
CA ASN A 127 -20.10 -7.30 -6.83
C ASN A 127 -21.01 -8.09 -5.88
N LYS A 128 -20.46 -8.64 -4.79
CA LYS A 128 -21.13 -9.51 -3.80
C LYS A 128 -21.61 -10.84 -4.40
N GLU A 129 -21.05 -11.23 -5.53
CA GLU A 129 -21.26 -12.53 -6.16
C GLU A 129 -20.36 -13.57 -5.52
N ASP A 130 -20.82 -14.82 -5.53
CA ASP A 130 -20.06 -15.93 -4.99
C ASP A 130 -18.89 -16.30 -5.91
N ILE A 131 -17.69 -16.39 -5.35
CA ILE A 131 -16.48 -16.86 -6.03
C ILE A 131 -15.81 -17.97 -5.21
N ILE A 132 -14.94 -18.74 -5.85
CA ILE A 132 -14.16 -19.80 -5.19
C ILE A 132 -12.71 -19.32 -5.09
N CYS A 133 -12.16 -19.26 -3.87
CA CYS A 133 -10.76 -18.95 -3.65
C CYS A 133 -10.01 -20.24 -3.30
N PHE A 134 -9.03 -20.58 -4.14
CA PHE A 134 -8.18 -21.77 -3.97
C PHE A 134 -7.06 -21.53 -2.95
N GLU A 135 -6.87 -20.27 -2.54
CA GLU A 135 -5.97 -19.88 -1.47
C GLU A 135 -6.53 -20.24 -0.07
N GLY A 136 -7.79 -20.70 0.02
CA GLY A 136 -8.36 -21.22 1.26
C GLY A 136 -8.80 -20.16 2.27
N TYR A 137 -8.82 -18.88 1.87
CA TYR A 137 -9.45 -17.83 2.64
C TYR A 137 -9.99 -16.69 1.77
N CYS A 138 -10.88 -15.90 2.37
CA CYS A 138 -11.48 -14.71 1.79
C CYS A 138 -10.82 -13.47 2.36
N THR A 139 -10.86 -12.37 1.61
CA THR A 139 -10.33 -11.08 2.05
C THR A 139 -11.39 -10.00 1.94
N PHE A 140 -11.45 -9.15 2.96
CA PHE A 140 -12.12 -7.87 2.92
C PHE A 140 -11.16 -6.78 3.35
N PHE A 141 -11.16 -5.68 2.62
CA PHE A 141 -10.37 -4.50 2.91
C PHE A 141 -11.22 -3.26 2.66
N SER A 142 -11.17 -2.31 3.59
CA SER A 142 -11.79 -1.01 3.45
C SER A 142 -10.84 0.06 3.97
N ILE A 143 -10.74 1.15 3.21
CA ILE A 143 -9.95 2.31 3.59
C ILE A 143 -10.75 3.58 3.35
N ILE A 144 -10.72 4.46 4.33
CA ILE A 144 -11.33 5.79 4.31
C ILE A 144 -10.21 6.80 4.41
N PHE A 145 -10.11 7.65 3.39
CA PHE A 145 -9.27 8.82 3.39
C PHE A 145 -10.13 10.02 3.69
N ASN A 146 -9.75 10.81 4.67
CA ASN A 146 -10.31 12.12 4.90
C ASN A 146 -9.21 13.14 4.63
N ASP A 147 -9.31 13.83 3.49
CA ASP A 147 -8.47 14.97 3.16
C ASP A 147 -9.02 16.16 3.94
N THR A 148 -8.37 16.47 5.07
CA THR A 148 -8.82 17.55 5.97
C THR A 148 -8.48 18.93 5.43
N MET A 149 -7.61 19.03 4.42
CA MET A 149 -7.34 20.30 3.75
C MET A 149 -8.46 20.66 2.78
N LYS A 150 -8.99 19.68 2.05
CA LYS A 150 -10.06 19.88 1.07
C LYS A 150 -11.46 19.64 1.62
N HIS A 151 -11.57 19.16 2.86
CA HIS A 151 -12.83 18.73 3.50
C HIS A 151 -13.60 17.70 2.66
N VAL A 152 -12.87 16.76 2.06
CA VAL A 152 -13.45 15.67 1.29
C VAL A 152 -12.99 14.34 1.85
N SER A 153 -13.85 13.34 1.70
CA SER A 153 -13.52 11.98 2.04
C SER A 153 -13.79 11.07 0.87
N PHE A 154 -13.00 10.00 0.77
CA PHE A 154 -13.28 8.93 -0.17
C PHE A 154 -13.08 7.58 0.50
N ILE A 155 -13.92 6.63 0.09
CA ILE A 155 -13.94 5.26 0.61
C ILE A 155 -13.57 4.33 -0.53
N LYS A 156 -12.72 3.36 -0.23
CA LYS A 156 -12.39 2.26 -1.14
C LYS A 156 -12.58 0.95 -0.40
N GLU A 157 -13.27 0.03 -1.04
CA GLU A 157 -13.54 -1.30 -0.52
C GLU A 157 -13.05 -2.35 -1.52
N PHE A 158 -12.66 -3.50 -1.00
CA PHE A 158 -12.28 -4.69 -1.74
C PHE A 158 -12.82 -5.94 -1.05
N TYR A 159 -13.41 -6.82 -1.86
CA TYR A 159 -13.77 -8.19 -1.51
C TYR A 159 -13.22 -9.12 -2.60
N GLY A 160 -12.52 -10.18 -2.20
CA GLY A 160 -12.04 -11.15 -3.16
C GLY A 160 -11.09 -12.20 -2.60
N CYS A 161 -10.37 -12.85 -3.51
CA CYS A 161 -9.35 -13.83 -3.17
C CYS A 161 -8.02 -13.15 -2.81
N PRO A 162 -7.15 -13.82 -2.04
CA PRO A 162 -5.87 -13.27 -1.60
C PRO A 162 -4.98 -12.75 -2.74
N SER A 163 -4.84 -13.48 -3.85
CA SER A 163 -4.00 -13.06 -4.98
C SER A 163 -4.49 -11.73 -5.59
N GLU A 164 -5.80 -11.60 -5.77
CA GLU A 164 -6.43 -10.35 -6.23
C GLU A 164 -6.25 -9.22 -5.23
N TYR A 165 -6.36 -9.52 -3.92
CA TYR A 165 -6.14 -8.56 -2.85
C TYR A 165 -4.71 -8.01 -2.85
N PHE A 166 -3.68 -8.84 -3.00
CA PHE A 166 -2.30 -8.36 -3.07
C PHE A 166 -2.06 -7.47 -4.30
N ASN A 167 -2.63 -7.83 -5.45
CA ASN A 167 -2.58 -6.98 -6.64
C ASN A 167 -3.32 -5.65 -6.44
N TYR A 168 -4.47 -5.68 -5.75
CA TYR A 168 -5.23 -4.49 -5.40
C TYR A 168 -4.42 -3.56 -4.49
N ILE A 169 -3.82 -4.08 -3.42
CA ILE A 169 -2.97 -3.30 -2.51
C ILE A 169 -1.73 -2.77 -3.22
N TYR A 170 -1.13 -3.54 -4.12
CA TYR A 170 -0.02 -3.08 -4.95
C TYR A 170 -0.42 -1.89 -5.82
N ASP A 171 -1.52 -2.00 -6.58
CA ASP A 171 -2.01 -0.90 -7.44
C ASP A 171 -2.36 0.32 -6.59
N PHE A 172 -2.97 0.09 -5.42
CA PHE A 172 -3.31 1.12 -4.46
C PHE A 172 -2.07 1.87 -3.96
N GLN A 173 -1.01 1.16 -3.60
CA GLN A 173 0.27 1.75 -3.21
C GLN A 173 0.83 2.65 -4.30
N GLN A 174 0.83 2.18 -5.56
CA GLN A 174 1.37 2.93 -6.69
C GLN A 174 0.53 4.17 -7.01
N GLN A 175 -0.80 4.05 -6.95
CA GLN A 175 -1.71 5.15 -7.26
C GLN A 175 -1.60 6.30 -6.26
N TYR A 176 -1.43 5.99 -4.98
CA TYR A 176 -1.41 6.97 -3.89
C TYR A 176 -0.02 7.25 -3.34
N ALA A 177 1.03 6.74 -4.02
CA ALA A 177 2.44 6.87 -3.63
C ALA A 177 2.71 6.50 -2.16
N LEU A 178 1.98 5.51 -1.63
CA LEU A 178 2.09 5.13 -0.22
C LEU A 178 3.43 4.46 0.06
N PRO A 179 3.99 4.60 1.28
CA PRO A 179 5.23 3.94 1.66
C PRO A 179 5.11 2.42 1.53
N LYS A 180 6.15 1.74 1.02
CA LYS A 180 6.15 0.27 0.87
C LYS A 180 5.82 -0.46 2.18
N THR A 181 6.24 0.10 3.32
CA THR A 181 5.97 -0.44 4.66
C THR A 181 4.48 -0.47 5.01
N PHE A 182 3.70 0.47 4.46
CA PHE A 182 2.24 0.50 4.63
C PHE A 182 1.60 -0.77 4.06
N SER A 183 1.82 -1.02 2.77
CA SER A 183 1.26 -2.16 2.06
C SER A 183 1.78 -3.49 2.56
N GLN A 184 3.07 -3.57 2.92
CA GLN A 184 3.65 -4.76 3.51
C GLN A 184 2.98 -5.15 4.84
N THR A 185 2.61 -4.16 5.66
CA THR A 185 1.90 -4.41 6.93
C THR A 185 0.52 -5.01 6.67
N LEU A 186 -0.22 -4.45 5.70
CA LEU A 186 -1.53 -4.96 5.29
C LEU A 186 -1.43 -6.39 4.75
N GLY A 187 -0.52 -6.61 3.80
CA GLY A 187 -0.32 -7.92 3.19
C GLY A 187 0.11 -9.00 4.18
N SER A 188 1.06 -8.68 5.07
CA SER A 188 1.56 -9.62 6.09
C SER A 188 0.50 -9.95 7.16
N SER A 189 -0.40 -9.02 7.48
CA SER A 189 -1.53 -9.30 8.36
C SER A 189 -2.52 -10.27 7.70
N CYS A 190 -2.77 -10.12 6.40
CA CYS A 190 -3.68 -10.99 5.66
C CYS A 190 -3.16 -12.42 5.55
N SER A 191 -1.85 -12.59 5.29
CA SER A 191 -1.21 -13.91 5.19
C SER A 191 -1.28 -14.73 6.48
N GLN A 192 -1.55 -14.07 7.61
CA GLN A 192 -1.75 -14.70 8.91
C GLN A 192 -3.22 -14.99 9.23
N ASN A 193 -4.15 -14.81 8.27
CA ASN A 193 -5.60 -14.89 8.46
C ASN A 193 -6.08 -14.04 9.65
N SER A 194 -5.50 -12.83 9.76
CA SER A 194 -5.79 -11.92 10.86
C SER A 194 -6.73 -10.79 10.41
N HIS A 195 -7.26 -10.09 11.41
CA HIS A 195 -7.94 -8.82 11.21
C HIS A 195 -7.00 -7.69 11.60
N LEU A 196 -7.18 -6.54 10.96
CA LEU A 196 -6.44 -5.33 11.24
C LEU A 196 -7.41 -4.15 11.22
N GLU A 197 -7.42 -3.38 12.30
CA GLU A 197 -8.05 -2.06 12.35
C GLU A 197 -6.95 -1.06 12.69
N LYS A 198 -6.78 -0.05 11.83
CA LYS A 198 -5.71 0.93 11.97
C LYS A 198 -6.22 2.33 11.70
N TYR A 199 -5.81 3.27 12.55
CA TYR A 199 -5.93 4.70 12.33
C TYR A 199 -4.54 5.26 12.13
N ASP A 200 -4.35 6.09 11.11
CA ASP A 200 -3.05 6.71 10.86
C ASP A 200 -3.17 8.09 10.22
N PHE A 201 -2.05 8.79 10.19
CA PHE A 201 -1.86 10.01 9.44
C PHE A 201 -1.10 9.72 8.15
N TYR A 202 -1.40 10.44 7.08
CA TYR A 202 -0.60 10.41 5.86
C TYR A 202 -0.70 11.74 5.12
N MET A 203 0.34 12.56 5.23
CA MET A 203 0.36 13.92 4.73
C MET A 203 -0.83 14.73 5.33
N GLU A 204 -1.68 15.34 4.51
CA GLU A 204 -2.91 16.03 4.93
C GLU A 204 -4.10 15.10 5.23
N ASN A 205 -3.92 13.79 5.09
CA ASN A 205 -5.01 12.83 5.20
C ASN A 205 -5.03 12.16 6.57
N THR A 206 -6.23 12.00 7.13
CA THR A 206 -6.46 11.01 8.19
C THR A 206 -6.99 9.74 7.55
N LEU A 207 -6.39 8.61 7.93
CA LEU A 207 -6.70 7.29 7.38
C LEU A 207 -7.40 6.43 8.42
N TYR A 208 -8.49 5.81 8.01
CA TYR A 208 -9.07 4.66 8.71
C TYR A 208 -8.99 3.45 7.81
N ILE A 209 -8.41 2.36 8.32
CA ILE A 209 -8.19 1.12 7.59
C ILE A 209 -8.81 0.00 8.39
N TYR A 210 -9.61 -0.81 7.71
CA TYR A 210 -10.10 -2.07 8.24
C TYR A 210 -9.82 -3.18 7.24
N GLN A 211 -9.34 -4.31 7.74
CA GLN A 211 -9.06 -5.49 6.95
C GLN A 211 -9.43 -6.72 7.76
N ASN A 212 -9.98 -7.72 7.09
CA ASN A 212 -10.22 -9.02 7.66
C ASN A 212 -9.97 -10.12 6.62
N CYS A 213 -9.09 -11.05 6.97
CA CYS A 213 -8.76 -12.21 6.13
C CYS A 213 -9.16 -13.48 6.88
N ASN A 214 -10.15 -14.20 6.37
CA ASN A 214 -10.75 -15.35 7.05
C ASN A 214 -11.25 -16.41 6.06
N PRO A 215 -11.11 -17.72 6.37
CA PRO A 215 -11.73 -18.80 5.60
C PRO A 215 -13.26 -18.74 5.51
N ASP A 216 -13.92 -18.18 6.52
CA ASP A 216 -15.37 -18.02 6.56
C ASP A 216 -15.78 -16.59 6.24
N ILE A 217 -16.41 -16.41 5.08
CA ILE A 217 -16.90 -15.12 4.62
C ILE A 217 -17.98 -14.52 5.53
N ASN A 218 -18.75 -15.33 6.25
CA ASN A 218 -19.76 -14.80 7.18
C ASN A 218 -19.10 -14.15 8.39
N ASN A 219 -18.03 -14.76 8.92
CA ASN A 219 -17.23 -14.15 9.98
C ASN A 219 -16.66 -12.79 9.56
N ILE A 220 -16.26 -12.64 8.29
CA ILE A 220 -15.83 -11.34 7.76
C ILE A 220 -16.99 -10.35 7.82
N ILE A 221 -18.13 -10.68 7.21
CA ILE A 221 -19.30 -9.79 7.12
C ILE A 221 -19.79 -9.36 8.50
N ASP A 222 -19.86 -10.29 9.45
CA ASP A 222 -20.39 -10.06 10.79
C ASP A 222 -19.47 -9.19 11.67
N THR A 223 -18.20 -9.05 11.28
CA THR A 223 -17.19 -8.29 12.06
C THR A 223 -16.83 -6.95 11.43
N ILE A 224 -17.43 -6.59 10.28
CA ILE A 224 -17.23 -5.27 9.67
C ILE A 224 -17.72 -4.19 10.65
N PRO A 225 -16.83 -3.29 11.12
CA PRO A 225 -17.21 -2.26 12.06
C PRO A 225 -18.06 -1.19 11.38
N GLN A 226 -18.77 -0.41 12.20
CA GLN A 226 -19.34 0.83 11.68
C GLN A 226 -18.21 1.80 11.35
N PHE A 227 -18.17 2.20 10.09
CA PHE A 227 -17.19 3.16 9.61
C PHE A 227 -17.33 4.52 10.31
N PRO A 228 -16.22 5.22 10.57
CA PRO A 228 -16.27 6.59 11.05
C PRO A 228 -17.05 7.48 10.06
N LYS A 229 -17.69 8.53 10.58
CA LYS A 229 -18.40 9.49 9.73
C LYS A 229 -17.43 10.15 8.76
N VAL A 230 -17.83 10.10 7.50
CA VAL A 230 -17.23 10.75 6.34
C VAL A 230 -17.35 12.27 6.53
N LEU A 231 -16.36 13.05 6.08
CA LEU A 231 -16.48 14.51 6.06
C LEU A 231 -17.58 14.90 5.07
N GLU A 232 -18.61 15.59 5.55
CA GLU A 232 -19.68 16.14 4.73
C GLU A 232 -19.52 17.67 4.70
N PHE A 233 -19.03 18.21 3.60
CA PHE A 233 -19.02 19.65 3.40
C PHE A 233 -20.45 20.15 3.17
N ASN A 234 -21.01 20.84 4.15
CA ASN A 234 -22.40 21.31 4.13
C ASN A 234 -22.64 22.53 3.22
N GLY A 235 -21.58 23.09 2.60
CA GLY A 235 -21.66 24.25 1.71
C GLY A 235 -21.76 25.61 2.41
N ASN A 236 -21.94 25.65 3.73
CA ASN A 236 -22.03 26.89 4.50
C ASN A 236 -20.64 27.34 4.92
N ILE A 237 -19.98 28.15 4.09
CA ILE A 237 -18.66 28.70 4.39
C ILE A 237 -18.81 29.88 5.36
N ASN A 238 -18.20 29.75 6.55
CA ASN A 238 -18.12 30.82 7.55
C ASN A 238 -16.89 31.72 7.35
N GLY A 239 -15.80 31.17 6.80
CA GLY A 239 -14.61 31.95 6.49
C GLY A 239 -13.41 31.08 6.12
N GLU A 240 -12.22 31.66 6.22
CA GLU A 240 -10.95 30.99 5.94
C GLU A 240 -10.12 30.79 7.22
N CYS A 241 -9.44 29.65 7.31
CA CYS A 241 -8.39 29.38 8.28
C CYS A 241 -7.08 29.06 7.59
N TYR A 242 -5.98 29.29 8.31
CA TYR A 242 -4.68 28.81 7.89
C TYR A 242 -4.58 27.29 8.10
N TYR A 243 -4.18 26.58 7.05
CA TYR A 243 -3.97 25.14 7.09
C TYR A 243 -2.49 24.78 7.22
N LEU A 244 -2.15 23.94 8.20
CA LEU A 244 -0.80 23.40 8.39
C LEU A 244 -0.87 22.07 9.12
N VAL A 245 -0.17 21.05 8.64
CA VAL A 245 0.00 19.76 9.33
C VAL A 245 1.47 19.37 9.29
N ASN A 246 2.04 18.93 10.43
CA ASN A 246 3.41 18.45 10.45
C ASN A 246 3.71 17.39 11.53
N GLY A 247 4.91 16.80 11.39
CA GLY A 247 5.51 15.89 12.36
C GLY A 247 4.62 14.69 12.66
N TYR A 248 4.27 14.52 13.94
CA TYR A 248 3.41 13.44 14.42
C TYR A 248 2.09 13.31 13.64
N LEU A 249 1.56 14.42 13.11
CA LEU A 249 0.25 14.48 12.45
C LEU A 249 0.29 14.34 10.92
N SER A 250 1.48 14.29 10.30
CA SER A 250 1.63 14.06 8.84
C SER A 250 2.38 12.78 8.50
N ASN A 251 3.08 12.17 9.47
CA ASN A 251 4.10 11.13 9.22
C ASN A 251 5.14 11.58 8.18
N SER A 252 5.43 12.88 8.14
CA SER A 252 6.35 13.53 7.20
C SER A 252 7.14 14.61 7.93
N ASP A 253 8.43 14.73 7.61
CA ASP A 253 9.27 15.83 8.06
C ASP A 253 8.96 17.15 7.31
N GLU A 254 8.22 17.05 6.19
CA GLU A 254 7.76 18.21 5.43
C GLU A 254 6.43 18.73 6.00
N ASP A 255 6.38 20.04 6.21
CA ASP A 255 5.16 20.76 6.51
C ASP A 255 4.20 20.67 5.32
N VAL A 256 3.00 20.14 5.55
CA VAL A 256 1.93 20.11 4.55
C VAL A 256 1.00 21.29 4.81
N GLY A 257 0.91 22.22 3.86
CA GLY A 257 0.02 23.37 3.95
C GLY A 257 0.74 24.71 3.76
N ASN A 258 0.43 25.67 4.64
CA ASN A 258 0.72 27.10 4.51
C ASN A 258 -0.21 27.84 3.53
N THR A 259 -1.46 27.38 3.44
CA THR A 259 -2.50 27.94 2.57
C THR A 259 -3.77 28.26 3.37
N GLY A 260 -4.63 29.11 2.81
CA GLY A 260 -5.99 29.27 3.32
C GLY A 260 -6.84 28.05 2.97
N THR A 261 -7.64 27.57 3.91
CA THR A 261 -8.72 26.60 3.68
C THR A 261 -10.07 27.19 4.08
N LEU A 262 -11.13 26.81 3.37
CA LEU A 262 -12.49 27.28 3.59
C LEU A 262 -13.18 26.45 4.67
N CYS A 263 -13.57 27.10 5.76
CA CYS A 263 -14.16 26.45 6.91
C CYS A 263 -15.68 26.68 6.98
N ASP A 264 -16.38 25.61 7.36
CA ASP A 264 -17.80 25.63 7.71
C ASP A 264 -18.08 25.83 9.20
N SER A 265 -17.03 26.14 9.97
CA SER A 265 -17.07 26.40 11.41
C SER A 265 -16.66 27.85 11.71
N GLU A 266 -17.07 28.38 12.87
CA GLU A 266 -16.79 29.79 13.24
C GLU A 266 -15.35 30.02 13.74
N HIS A 267 -14.64 28.93 14.07
CA HIS A 267 -13.32 28.98 14.70
C HIS A 267 -12.28 28.20 13.90
N CYS A 268 -11.08 28.76 13.86
CA CYS A 268 -9.85 28.07 13.48
C CYS A 268 -9.28 27.35 14.70
N VAL A 269 -8.70 26.17 14.50
CA VAL A 269 -8.03 25.42 15.55
C VAL A 269 -6.52 25.41 15.34
N THR A 270 -5.78 25.44 16.44
CA THR A 270 -4.37 25.04 16.51
C THR A 270 -4.26 23.91 17.54
N LEU A 271 -3.94 22.72 17.07
CA LEU A 271 -3.66 21.53 17.86
C LEU A 271 -2.14 21.32 17.86
N THR A 272 -1.53 21.27 19.03
CA THR A 272 -0.12 20.90 19.20
C THR A 272 -0.06 19.64 20.04
N ILE A 273 0.72 18.66 19.61
CA ILE A 273 0.92 17.39 20.31
C ILE A 273 2.41 17.10 20.44
N ASN A 274 2.80 16.59 21.61
CA ASN A 274 4.10 15.96 21.81
C ASN A 274 3.83 14.55 22.34
N TYR A 275 4.30 13.54 21.62
CA TYR A 275 4.21 12.13 22.01
C TYR A 275 5.59 11.50 21.90
N GLU A 276 6.14 11.08 23.03
CA GLU A 276 7.53 10.66 23.19
C GLU A 276 8.49 11.78 22.70
N GLU A 277 9.32 11.50 21.70
CA GLU A 277 10.26 12.48 21.11
C GLU A 277 9.69 13.17 19.85
N MET A 278 8.43 12.89 19.49
CA MET A 278 7.80 13.44 18.29
C MET A 278 6.85 14.59 18.63
N ASN A 279 7.02 15.70 17.93
CA ASN A 279 6.13 16.85 18.00
C ASN A 279 5.24 16.88 16.74
N GLY A 280 4.05 17.45 16.83
CA GLY A 280 3.19 17.69 15.68
C GLY A 280 2.29 18.89 15.89
N ILE A 281 1.97 19.56 14.79
CA ILE A 281 1.02 20.66 14.75
C ILE A 281 -0.06 20.38 13.71
N PHE A 282 -1.29 20.77 14.04
CA PHE A 282 -2.38 20.92 13.10
C PHE A 282 -2.98 22.32 13.26
N MET A 283 -3.09 23.04 12.16
CA MET A 283 -3.87 24.27 12.04
C MET A 283 -4.90 24.07 10.94
N GLY A 284 -6.15 24.47 11.18
CA GLY A 284 -7.22 24.30 10.20
C GLY A 284 -8.59 24.66 10.77
N CYS A 285 -9.64 24.06 10.21
CA CYS A 285 -11.00 24.27 10.65
C CYS A 285 -11.29 23.47 11.93
N SER A 286 -12.03 24.06 12.86
CA SER A 286 -12.43 23.35 14.09
C SER A 286 -13.35 22.14 13.82
N SER A 287 -14.04 22.11 12.67
CA SER A 287 -14.84 20.97 12.21
C SER A 287 -14.02 19.70 11.95
N ASP A 288 -12.75 19.82 11.58
CA ASP A 288 -11.88 18.65 11.32
C ASP A 288 -11.21 18.09 12.59
N LEU A 289 -11.20 18.86 13.68
CA LEU A 289 -10.49 18.52 14.93
C LEU A 289 -10.83 17.12 15.43
N ARG A 290 -12.10 16.72 15.31
CA ARG A 290 -12.56 15.40 15.75
C ARG A 290 -11.83 14.25 15.07
N GLN A 291 -11.51 14.36 13.77
CA GLN A 291 -10.80 13.30 13.05
C GLN A 291 -9.38 13.14 13.59
N TYR A 292 -8.66 14.24 13.80
CA TYR A 292 -7.34 14.23 14.43
C TYR A 292 -7.38 13.64 15.84
N LEU A 293 -8.35 14.04 16.67
CA LEU A 293 -8.49 13.50 18.03
C LEU A 293 -8.78 12.00 18.02
N ASN A 294 -9.59 11.50 17.08
CA ASN A 294 -9.86 10.07 16.94
C ASN A 294 -8.59 9.27 16.60
N VAL A 295 -7.78 9.76 15.65
CA VAL A 295 -6.50 9.10 15.30
C VAL A 295 -5.54 9.12 16.48
N ILE A 296 -5.37 10.27 17.15
CA ILE A 296 -4.53 10.40 18.36
C ILE A 296 -4.99 9.41 19.43
N ASN A 297 -6.29 9.39 19.73
CA ASN A 297 -6.86 8.52 20.75
C ASN A 297 -6.55 7.05 20.46
N LYS A 298 -6.73 6.61 19.21
CA LYS A 298 -6.44 5.23 18.80
C LYS A 298 -4.95 4.89 18.86
N LYS A 299 -4.07 5.77 18.36
CA LYS A 299 -2.61 5.57 18.43
C LYS A 299 -2.08 5.58 19.87
N THR A 300 -2.75 6.27 20.79
CA THR A 300 -2.39 6.36 22.22
C THR A 300 -3.17 5.38 23.10
N SER A 301 -3.73 4.30 22.53
CA SER A 301 -4.46 3.26 23.30
C SER A 301 -5.63 3.80 24.12
N ASN A 302 -6.43 4.68 23.51
CA ASN A 302 -7.63 5.30 24.06
C ASN A 302 -7.41 6.25 25.25
N LEU A 303 -6.24 6.91 25.32
CA LEU A 303 -5.84 7.77 26.43
C LEU A 303 -6.77 8.99 26.65
N ILE A 304 -7.38 9.51 25.58
CA ILE A 304 -8.18 10.75 25.61
C ILE A 304 -9.67 10.53 25.33
N ASP A 305 -10.11 9.28 25.22
CA ASP A 305 -11.44 8.90 24.73
C ASP A 305 -12.58 9.65 25.43
N SER A 306 -12.56 9.63 26.76
CA SER A 306 -13.55 10.31 27.62
C SER A 306 -13.56 11.84 27.51
N LYS A 307 -12.53 12.45 26.92
CA LYS A 307 -12.37 13.91 26.82
C LYS A 307 -12.61 14.47 25.42
N ILE A 308 -12.79 13.63 24.40
CA ILE A 308 -12.98 14.10 23.02
C ILE A 308 -14.17 15.06 22.92
N GLU A 309 -15.33 14.72 23.50
CA GLU A 309 -16.50 15.61 23.49
C GLU A 309 -16.27 16.92 24.25
N GLU A 310 -15.55 16.86 25.37
CA GLU A 310 -15.17 18.06 26.13
C GLU A 310 -14.31 18.99 25.28
N TYR A 311 -13.30 18.45 24.59
CA TYR A 311 -12.41 19.21 23.71
C TYR A 311 -13.15 19.84 22.53
N MET A 312 -14.09 19.11 21.92
CA MET A 312 -14.94 19.64 20.86
C MET A 312 -15.81 20.78 21.36
N ASN A 313 -16.42 20.66 22.54
CA ASN A 313 -17.25 21.71 23.14
C ASN A 313 -16.45 22.97 23.47
N ILE A 314 -15.25 22.81 24.04
CA ILE A 314 -14.34 23.93 24.31
C ILE A 314 -13.99 24.64 22.99
N CYS A 315 -13.63 23.87 21.95
CA CYS A 315 -13.26 24.43 20.66
C CYS A 315 -14.42 25.19 19.99
N ASN A 316 -15.63 24.62 20.02
CA ASN A 316 -16.85 25.25 19.49
C ASN A 316 -17.23 26.54 20.23
N SER A 317 -16.71 26.77 21.44
CA SER A 317 -16.90 28.01 22.21
C SER A 317 -15.77 29.02 22.06
N GLY A 318 -14.80 28.75 21.17
CA GLY A 318 -13.60 29.57 20.98
C GLY A 318 -12.59 29.47 22.13
N GLY A 319 -12.60 28.36 22.88
CA GLY A 319 -11.77 28.16 24.06
C GLY A 319 -10.38 27.60 23.78
N THR A 320 -9.61 27.41 24.85
CA THR A 320 -8.30 26.75 24.84
C THR A 320 -8.28 25.68 25.94
N THR A 321 -7.66 24.53 25.65
CA THR A 321 -7.45 23.46 26.63
C THR A 321 -6.12 22.78 26.41
N SER A 322 -5.55 22.24 27.49
CA SER A 322 -4.30 21.48 27.46
C SER A 322 -4.42 20.26 28.36
N VAL A 323 -3.77 19.19 27.95
CA VAL A 323 -3.66 17.97 28.75
C VAL A 323 -2.25 17.44 28.69
N THR A 324 -1.81 16.87 29.80
CA THR A 324 -0.51 16.21 29.92
C THR A 324 -0.73 14.89 30.65
N TYR A 325 -0.24 13.80 30.08
CA TYR A 325 -0.26 12.47 30.67
C TYR A 325 1.17 11.96 30.75
N ASN A 326 1.70 11.91 31.97
CA ASN A 326 3.10 11.62 32.23
C ASN A 326 4.02 12.60 31.45
N GLU A 327 5.32 12.32 31.44
CA GLU A 327 6.28 13.13 30.67
C GLU A 327 6.30 12.76 29.17
N ILE A 328 5.49 11.77 28.76
CA ILE A 328 5.51 11.20 27.40
C ILE A 328 4.42 11.73 26.48
N PHE A 329 3.35 12.33 27.00
CA PHE A 329 2.26 12.85 26.17
C PHE A 329 1.81 14.21 26.68
N SER A 330 1.77 15.18 25.77
CA SER A 330 1.10 16.46 25.99
C SER A 330 0.37 16.90 24.73
N MET A 331 -0.77 17.55 24.92
CA MET A 331 -1.59 18.06 23.83
C MET A 331 -2.21 19.39 24.25
N THR A 332 -2.19 20.36 23.35
CA THR A 332 -2.84 21.67 23.52
C THR A 332 -3.73 21.94 22.33
N ILE A 333 -4.96 22.38 22.58
CA ILE A 333 -5.96 22.75 21.58
C ILE A 333 -6.33 24.20 21.83
N ASN A 334 -6.14 25.05 20.83
CA ASN A 334 -6.52 26.45 20.88
C ASN A 334 -7.47 26.80 19.74
N CYS A 335 -8.68 27.25 20.07
CA CYS A 335 -9.71 27.65 19.11
C CYS A 335 -10.13 29.12 19.26
N ASN A 336 -9.33 29.94 19.94
CA ASN A 336 -9.63 31.36 20.18
C ASN A 336 -9.58 32.25 18.93
N ASN A 337 -9.12 31.71 17.80
CA ASN A 337 -9.05 32.42 16.54
C ASN A 337 -10.36 32.21 15.77
N SER A 338 -11.10 33.29 15.53
CA SER A 338 -12.23 33.26 14.61
C SER A 338 -11.75 33.09 13.17
N VAL A 339 -12.58 32.48 12.32
CA VAL A 339 -12.34 32.44 10.88
C VAL A 339 -12.17 33.86 10.31
N ILE A 340 -11.32 34.00 9.31
CA ILE A 340 -11.19 35.23 8.54
C ILE A 340 -12.41 35.31 7.61
N PRO A 341 -13.25 36.36 7.67
CA PRO A 341 -14.42 36.46 6.81
C PRO A 341 -14.02 36.32 5.33
N PHE A 342 -14.59 35.33 4.66
CA PHE A 342 -14.35 35.13 3.24
C PHE A 342 -15.28 36.06 2.45
N GLU A 343 -14.75 37.16 1.94
CA GLU A 343 -15.49 37.98 0.98
C GLU A 343 -15.54 37.22 -0.35
N PHE A 344 -16.69 36.63 -0.68
CA PHE A 344 -17.02 36.29 -2.05
C PHE A 344 -17.00 37.60 -2.85
N LYS A 345 -15.84 37.98 -3.36
CA LYS A 345 -15.78 38.84 -4.55
C LYS A 345 -16.51 38.05 -5.61
N MET A 346 -17.78 38.36 -5.81
CA MET A 346 -18.56 37.85 -6.92
C MET A 346 -17.65 37.93 -8.14
N MET A 347 -17.25 36.77 -8.66
CA MET A 347 -16.73 36.71 -10.02
C MET A 347 -17.91 37.16 -10.88
N GLU A 348 -18.01 38.46 -11.10
CA GLU A 348 -19.02 39.09 -11.94
C GLU A 348 -18.94 38.45 -13.32
N ASN A 349 -19.86 37.53 -13.60
CA ASN A 349 -20.38 37.17 -14.93
C ASN A 349 -19.41 37.27 -16.12
N GLY A 350 -18.19 36.77 -15.98
CA GLY A 350 -17.31 36.47 -17.09
C GLY A 350 -17.74 35.16 -17.75
N SER A 351 -18.88 35.20 -18.46
CA SER A 351 -19.47 34.12 -19.28
C SER A 351 -19.16 32.70 -18.81
N LEU A 352 -20.08 32.06 -18.05
CA LEU A 352 -20.10 30.60 -17.91
C LEU A 352 -20.16 29.97 -19.32
N LYS A 353 -19.00 29.57 -19.85
CA LYS A 353 -18.95 28.46 -20.78
C LYS A 353 -19.12 27.21 -19.92
N ASN A 354 -20.19 26.46 -20.17
CA ASN A 354 -20.44 25.15 -19.59
C ASN A 354 -19.21 24.25 -19.78
N TYR A 355 -18.35 24.20 -18.78
CA TYR A 355 -17.45 23.08 -18.56
C TYR A 355 -18.12 22.19 -17.52
N ASN A 356 -18.88 21.22 -18.01
CA ASN A 356 -19.15 20.01 -17.25
C ASN A 356 -17.85 19.21 -17.22
N GLU A 357 -16.89 19.64 -16.40
CA GLU A 357 -15.82 18.75 -15.98
C GLU A 357 -16.29 18.09 -14.70
N GLU A 358 -16.66 16.81 -14.81
CA GLU A 358 -16.74 15.92 -13.66
C GLU A 358 -15.40 16.04 -12.91
N TYR A 359 -15.45 16.56 -11.69
CA TYR A 359 -14.30 16.63 -10.79
C TYR A 359 -13.90 15.20 -10.40
N ASN A 360 -13.14 14.56 -11.28
CA ASN A 360 -12.59 13.24 -11.05
C ASN A 360 -11.37 13.43 -10.13
N VAL A 361 -11.60 13.32 -8.82
CA VAL A 361 -10.59 13.48 -7.75
C VAL A 361 -9.37 12.57 -7.96
N SER A 362 -9.50 11.52 -8.78
CA SER A 362 -8.37 10.69 -9.23
C SER A 362 -7.25 11.48 -9.91
N ASN A 363 -7.53 12.61 -10.58
CA ASN A 363 -6.52 13.39 -11.29
C ASN A 363 -5.70 14.35 -10.40
N SER A 364 -6.20 14.71 -9.21
CA SER A 364 -5.47 15.61 -8.30
C SER A 364 -4.23 14.95 -7.69
N LEU A 365 -4.27 13.62 -7.49
CA LEU A 365 -3.15 12.86 -6.93
C LEU A 365 -2.16 12.41 -8.04
N LEU A 366 -2.63 12.23 -9.27
CA LEU A 366 -1.78 11.93 -10.43
C LEU A 366 -0.84 13.08 -10.80
N ASN A 367 -1.22 14.34 -10.53
CA ASN A 367 -0.45 15.53 -10.91
C ASN A 367 0.75 15.85 -9.99
N GLN A 368 1.01 15.06 -8.94
CA GLN A 368 2.28 15.11 -8.20
C GLN A 368 3.38 14.24 -8.82
N LYS A 369 3.12 13.51 -9.92
CA LYS A 369 4.20 12.95 -10.73
C LYS A 369 4.95 14.08 -11.43
N MET A 370 6.14 14.34 -10.89
CA MET A 370 7.30 14.95 -11.54
C MET A 370 7.13 15.21 -13.04
N ASN A 371 7.07 16.49 -13.39
CA ASN A 371 7.57 17.00 -14.66
C ASN A 371 9.07 16.67 -14.77
N ILE A 372 9.39 15.44 -15.15
CA ILE A 372 10.65 15.12 -15.82
C ILE A 372 10.34 15.18 -17.31
N ASN A 373 10.89 16.21 -17.94
CA ASN A 373 10.90 16.39 -19.38
C ASN A 373 11.44 15.13 -20.08
N GLU A 374 10.60 14.44 -20.83
CA GLU A 374 11.03 13.70 -22.02
C GLU A 374 10.16 14.12 -23.20
N GLY A 375 10.65 15.11 -23.93
CA GLY A 375 10.30 15.23 -25.33
C GLY A 375 11.10 14.21 -26.11
N MET A 376 10.43 13.27 -26.78
CA MET A 376 10.96 12.78 -28.05
C MET A 376 9.88 12.28 -29.01
N LYS A 377 10.03 12.79 -30.23
CA LYS A 377 9.26 12.53 -31.43
C LYS A 377 9.45 11.10 -31.93
N THR A 378 8.41 10.65 -32.61
CA THR A 378 8.32 9.47 -33.47
C THR A 378 9.32 9.41 -34.63
N ASN A 379 9.72 8.17 -34.96
CA ASN A 379 10.00 7.57 -36.28
C ASN A 379 11.46 7.36 -36.77
N ASN A 380 11.69 6.06 -37.04
CA ASN A 380 12.42 5.42 -38.15
C ASN A 380 13.96 5.24 -38.15
N CYS A 381 14.35 3.96 -37.98
CA CYS A 381 15.10 3.11 -38.91
C CYS A 381 16.49 3.58 -39.40
N GLY A 382 17.55 2.86 -39.01
CA GLY A 382 18.83 2.86 -39.70
C GLY A 382 20.00 2.33 -38.87
N LYS A 383 20.58 1.19 -39.29
CA LYS A 383 21.88 0.66 -38.83
C LYS A 383 22.99 1.71 -38.96
N ILE A 384 24.00 1.71 -38.07
CA ILE A 384 25.46 1.67 -38.33
C ILE A 384 26.29 2.00 -37.05
N PHE A 385 27.23 1.07 -36.76
CA PHE A 385 28.57 1.13 -36.13
C PHE A 385 29.02 2.17 -35.07
N LEU A 386 29.62 1.60 -34.00
CA LEU A 386 30.83 1.93 -33.20
C LEU A 386 31.39 3.38 -33.16
N PHE A 387 31.61 3.92 -31.95
CA PHE A 387 32.93 4.11 -31.28
C PHE A 387 32.77 4.86 -29.92
N PHE A 388 33.56 4.43 -28.91
CA PHE A 388 34.18 5.10 -27.74
C PHE A 388 33.80 6.59 -27.40
N ASP A 389 33.78 7.10 -26.16
CA ASP A 389 34.65 6.90 -24.99
C ASP A 389 34.08 7.61 -23.73
N ASN A 390 34.50 7.13 -22.55
CA ASN A 390 34.73 7.83 -21.26
C ASN A 390 33.81 8.97 -20.76
N PHE A 391 33.16 8.76 -19.61
CA PHE A 391 33.00 9.84 -18.61
C PHE A 391 33.14 9.35 -17.17
N ASN A 392 33.93 10.13 -16.42
CA ASN A 392 34.41 9.93 -15.06
C ASN A 392 33.30 9.88 -13.99
N ILE A 393 33.47 8.94 -13.06
CA ILE A 393 32.81 8.88 -11.76
C ILE A 393 33.64 9.69 -10.75
N PHE A 394 33.06 10.72 -10.15
CA PHE A 394 33.57 11.34 -8.92
C PHE A 394 32.70 10.88 -7.74
N PHE A 395 33.27 10.02 -6.90
CA PHE A 395 32.73 9.63 -5.60
C PHE A 395 33.14 10.69 -4.56
N VAL A 396 32.18 11.25 -3.84
CA VAL A 396 32.43 12.03 -2.61
C VAL A 396 31.91 11.19 -1.45
N ILE A 397 32.85 10.65 -0.67
CA ILE A 397 32.59 10.05 0.65
C ILE A 397 32.86 11.14 1.69
N PHE A 398 31.85 11.54 2.44
CA PHE A 398 32.02 12.27 3.69
C PHE A 398 31.89 11.28 4.85
N VAL A 399 33.01 11.05 5.54
CA VAL A 399 33.06 10.46 6.88
C VAL A 399 33.25 11.62 7.86
N PHE A 400 32.30 11.82 8.76
CA PHE A 400 32.52 12.59 9.98
C PHE A 400 32.52 11.65 11.19
N LEU A 401 33.66 11.67 11.87
CA LEU A 401 33.94 11.13 13.20
C LEU A 401 33.91 12.30 14.17
N THR A 402 33.08 12.23 15.23
CA THR A 402 33.22 12.84 16.57
C THR A 402 31.95 12.43 17.35
N ILE A 403 31.94 11.83 18.55
CA ILE A 403 32.86 11.75 19.70
C ILE A 403 32.89 10.31 20.20
#